data_AF-A0A7C3HE44-F1
#
_entry.id   AF-A0A7C3HE44-F1
#
_cell.length_a   1.000
_cell.length_b   1.000
_cell.length_c   1.000
_cell.angle_alpha   90.00
_cell.angle_beta   90.00
_cell.angle_gamma   90.00
#
_symmetry.space_group_name_H-M   'P 1'
#
loop_
_entity.id
_entity.type
_entity.pdbx_description
1 polymer ?
#
loop_
_entity_poly.entity_id
_entity_poly.type
_entity_poly.pdbx_seq_one_letter_code
_entity_poly.pdbx_strand_id
1 'polypeptide(L)'
;MKDIDFAELGERIRLELDHDYMLMHPRLCEEDGERLMQDLLKEDVVYITPACKKEKQAKLLRDGFARAGVSMDGHWRPVSISFKTTDQAFDEIEQALQEVEP
;
A
#
# COMPACT_ATOMS: atom_id res chain seq x y z
N MET A 1 10.19 9.08 5.94
CA MET A 1 10.48 8.62 4.56
C MET A 1 11.40 9.62 3.88
N LYS A 2 12.47 10.05 4.56
CA LYS A 2 13.42 11.02 3.99
C LYS A 2 14.46 10.33 3.10
N ASP A 3 14.71 9.06 3.39
CA ASP A 3 15.76 8.24 2.76
C ASP A 3 15.19 7.29 1.70
N ILE A 4 13.98 7.57 1.21
CA ILE A 4 13.32 6.82 0.13
C ILE A 4 13.23 7.71 -1.09
N ASP A 5 13.77 7.22 -2.20
CA ASP A 5 13.45 7.75 -3.53
C ASP A 5 12.23 6.99 -4.06
N PHE A 6 11.08 7.66 -4.09
CA PHE A 6 9.84 7.05 -4.53
C PHE A 6 9.82 6.79 -6.04
N ALA A 7 10.53 7.57 -6.85
CA ALA A 7 10.59 7.35 -8.28
C ALA A 7 11.41 6.08 -8.59
N GLU A 8 12.57 5.93 -7.93
CA GLU A 8 13.36 4.71 -8.02
C GLU A 8 12.59 3.49 -7.49
N LEU A 9 11.98 3.60 -6.30
CA LEU A 9 11.19 2.52 -5.71
C LEU A 9 10.05 2.09 -6.65
N GLY A 10 9.34 3.05 -7.22
CA GLY A 10 8.23 2.79 -8.13
C GLY A 10 8.67 2.09 -9.42
N GLU A 11 9.78 2.52 -10.02
CA GLU A 11 10.32 1.88 -11.22
C GLU A 11 10.84 0.47 -10.93
N ARG A 12 11.46 0.24 -9.77
CA ARG A 12 11.89 -1.11 -9.36
C ARG A 12 10.70 -2.04 -9.17
N ILE A 13 9.66 -1.61 -8.44
CA ILE A 13 8.42 -2.39 -8.31
C ILE A 13 7.86 -2.72 -9.70
N ARG A 14 7.81 -1.74 -10.62
CA ARG A 14 7.34 -1.91 -12.00
C ARG A 14 8.12 -2.97 -12.79
N LEU A 15 9.43 -3.07 -12.58
CA LEU A 15 10.32 -3.92 -13.37
C LEU A 15 10.56 -5.31 -12.76
N GLU A 16 10.54 -5.41 -11.44
CA GLU A 16 11.04 -6.57 -10.71
C GLU A 16 9.92 -7.40 -10.05
N LEU A 17 8.75 -6.81 -9.76
CA LEU A 17 7.65 -7.50 -9.07
C LEU A 17 6.48 -7.79 -10.01
N ASP A 18 5.89 -8.98 -9.90
CA ASP A 18 4.70 -9.36 -10.66
C ASP A 18 3.44 -8.77 -10.01
N HIS A 19 2.89 -7.70 -10.59
CA HIS A 19 1.70 -7.02 -10.08
C HIS A 19 0.92 -6.39 -11.24
N ASP A 20 -0.40 -6.28 -11.08
CA ASP A 20 -1.26 -5.74 -12.15
C ASP A 20 -1.10 -4.22 -12.32
N TYR A 21 -1.11 -3.48 -11.21
CA TYR A 21 -0.97 -2.02 -11.20
C TYR A 21 -0.49 -1.50 -9.85
N MET A 22 0.30 -0.42 -9.89
CA MET A 22 0.73 0.33 -8.71
C MET A 22 0.21 1.77 -8.80
N LEU A 23 -0.21 2.31 -7.65
CA LEU A 23 -0.63 3.71 -7.53
C LEU A 23 0.17 4.40 -6.44
N MET A 24 0.66 5.60 -6.76
CA MET A 24 1.33 6.45 -5.80
C MET A 24 0.45 7.65 -5.47
N HIS A 25 -0.10 7.66 -4.25
CA HIS A 25 -0.85 8.79 -3.73
C HIS A 25 -0.02 9.54 -2.68
N PRO A 26 0.18 10.86 -2.78
CA PRO A 26 1.00 11.61 -1.82
C PRO A 26 0.54 11.45 -0.37
N ARG A 27 -0.78 11.30 -0.18
CA ARG A 27 -1.42 11.23 1.13
C ARG A 27 -2.68 10.36 1.09
N LEU A 28 -2.53 9.04 1.02
CA LEU A 28 -3.68 8.11 0.94
C LEU A 28 -4.66 8.25 2.13
N CYS A 29 -4.18 8.74 3.27
CA CYS A 29 -4.95 8.91 4.50
C CYS A 29 -5.77 10.22 4.60
N GLU A 30 -5.76 11.06 3.56
CA GLU A 30 -6.54 12.30 3.54
C GLU A 30 -7.82 12.10 2.70
N GLU A 31 -8.71 13.08 2.71
CA GLU A 31 -10.04 12.95 2.11
C GLU A 31 -10.05 12.59 0.62
N ASP A 32 -9.09 13.09 -0.16
CA ASP A 32 -8.91 12.74 -1.57
C ASP A 32 -8.40 11.30 -1.75
N GLY A 33 -7.50 10.85 -0.88
CA GLY A 33 -7.07 9.46 -0.80
C GLY A 33 -8.21 8.50 -0.44
N GLU A 34 -9.09 8.87 0.48
CA GLU A 34 -10.29 8.09 0.81
C GLU A 34 -11.25 7.95 -0.38
N ARG A 35 -11.43 9.02 -1.17
CA ARG A 35 -12.25 8.96 -2.40
C ARG A 35 -11.61 8.03 -3.43
N LEU A 36 -10.30 8.11 -3.61
CA LEU A 36 -9.56 7.20 -4.48
C LEU A 36 -9.76 5.73 -4.05
N MET A 37 -9.70 5.45 -2.74
CA MET A 37 -9.97 4.10 -2.22
C MET A 37 -11.40 3.65 -2.52
N GLN A 38 -12.39 4.54 -2.34
CA GLN A 38 -13.79 4.23 -2.65
C GLN A 38 -13.99 3.83 -4.12
N ASP A 39 -13.26 4.45 -5.03
CA ASP A 39 -13.39 4.17 -6.47
C ASP A 39 -12.66 2.87 -6.90
N LEU A 40 -11.64 2.45 -6.15
CA LEU A 40 -10.70 1.41 -6.59
C LEU A 40 -10.75 0.10 -5.80
N LEU A 41 -11.08 0.14 -4.51
CA LEU A 41 -11.06 -1.06 -3.68
C LEU A 41 -12.12 -2.07 -4.15
N LYS A 42 -11.75 -3.35 -4.16
CA LYS A 42 -12.58 -4.49 -4.57
C LYS A 42 -12.35 -5.67 -3.62
N GLU A 43 -13.36 -6.53 -3.48
CA GLU A 43 -13.31 -7.70 -2.58
C GLU A 43 -12.46 -8.87 -3.14
N ASP A 44 -12.06 -8.84 -4.40
CA ASP A 44 -11.23 -9.89 -5.01
C ASP A 44 -9.74 -9.52 -5.08
N VAL A 45 -9.34 -8.39 -4.47
CA VAL A 45 -7.98 -7.85 -4.52
C VAL A 45 -7.44 -7.61 -3.11
N VAL A 46 -6.19 -7.98 -2.90
CA VAL A 46 -5.45 -7.63 -1.67
C VAL A 46 -4.59 -6.40 -1.91
N TYR A 47 -4.76 -5.38 -1.08
CA TYR A 47 -4.06 -4.11 -1.21
C TYR A 47 -2.86 -4.04 -0.27
N ILE A 48 -1.66 -3.97 -0.85
CA ILE A 48 -0.41 -3.74 -0.12
C ILE A 48 -0.19 -2.23 0.01
N THR A 49 -0.04 -1.71 1.23
CA THR A 49 0.16 -0.27 1.47
C THR A 49 1.49 0.04 2.17
N PRO A 50 2.53 0.43 1.41
CA PRO A 50 3.83 0.81 1.95
C PRO A 50 3.78 2.26 2.46
N ALA A 51 3.64 2.45 3.77
CA ALA A 51 3.50 3.78 4.35
C ALA A 51 3.98 3.86 5.82
N CYS A 52 3.13 4.43 6.68
CA CYS A 52 3.42 4.60 8.11
C CYS A 52 3.24 3.30 8.91
N LYS A 53 3.35 3.35 10.24
CA LYS A 53 3.14 2.17 11.08
C LYS A 53 1.75 1.55 10.87
N LYS A 54 1.67 0.22 10.95
CA LYS A 54 0.44 -0.56 10.73
C LYS A 54 -0.75 -0.01 11.49
N GLU A 55 -0.61 0.28 12.78
CA GLU A 55 -1.71 0.74 13.64
C GLU A 55 -2.26 2.10 13.18
N LYS A 56 -1.36 2.97 12.68
CA LYS A 56 -1.72 4.28 12.17
C LYS A 56 -2.40 4.17 10.81
N GLN A 57 -1.88 3.32 9.92
CA GLN A 57 -2.55 3.05 8.64
C GLN A 57 -3.94 2.44 8.87
N ALA A 58 -4.07 1.46 9.77
CA ALA A 58 -5.33 0.81 10.09
C ALA A 58 -6.39 1.84 10.52
N LYS A 59 -6.00 2.76 11.42
CA LYS A 59 -6.88 3.83 11.87
C LYS A 59 -7.30 4.78 10.75
N LEU A 60 -6.35 5.19 9.90
CA LEU A 60 -6.56 6.24 8.91
C LEU A 60 -7.24 5.74 7.63
N LEU A 61 -7.03 4.48 7.25
CA LEU A 61 -7.57 3.91 6.03
C LEU A 61 -8.93 3.23 6.26
N ARG A 62 -9.32 3.00 7.52
CA ARG A 62 -10.58 2.32 7.89
C ARG A 62 -11.79 2.91 7.19
N ASP A 63 -11.90 4.24 7.18
CA ASP A 63 -13.08 4.90 6.64
C ASP A 63 -13.11 4.80 5.10
N GLY A 64 -11.96 4.79 4.43
CA GLY A 64 -11.84 4.50 3.00
C GLY A 64 -12.29 3.08 2.65
N PHE A 65 -11.84 2.06 3.39
CA PHE A 65 -12.31 0.67 3.24
C PHE A 65 -13.82 0.54 3.49
N ALA A 66 -14.33 1.15 4.57
CA ALA A 66 -15.75 1.11 4.90
C ALA A 66 -16.63 1.77 3.83
N ARG A 67 -16.19 2.90 3.25
CA ARG A 67 -16.90 3.59 2.14
C ARG A 67 -16.90 2.77 0.85
N ALA A 68 -15.83 2.04 0.58
CA ALA A 68 -15.75 1.11 -0.54
C ALA A 68 -16.59 -0.16 -0.32
N GLY A 69 -17.05 -0.42 0.91
CA GLY A 69 -17.73 -1.66 1.26
C GLY A 69 -16.79 -2.88 1.32
N VAL A 70 -15.47 -2.67 1.40
CA VAL A 70 -14.46 -3.75 1.41
C VAL A 70 -13.94 -3.95 2.83
N SER A 71 -13.89 -5.20 3.30
CA SER A 71 -13.31 -5.54 4.60
C SER A 71 -11.79 -5.37 4.57
N MET A 72 -11.20 -4.71 5.58
CA MET A 72 -9.75 -4.70 5.75
C MET A 72 -9.19 -6.10 6.06
N ASP A 73 -9.98 -6.94 6.72
CA ASP A 73 -9.59 -8.32 6.99
C ASP A 73 -9.61 -9.12 5.67
N GLY A 74 -8.52 -9.82 5.39
CA GLY A 74 -8.31 -10.55 4.13
C GLY A 74 -7.87 -9.70 2.93
N HIS A 75 -8.18 -8.39 2.89
CA HIS A 75 -7.95 -7.54 1.68
C HIS A 75 -6.91 -6.44 1.88
N TRP A 76 -6.24 -6.39 3.03
CA TRP A 76 -5.28 -5.34 3.33
C TRP A 76 -4.00 -5.87 3.99
N ARG A 77 -2.86 -5.53 3.37
CA ARG A 77 -1.52 -5.89 3.83
C ARG A 77 -0.66 -4.64 4.06
N PRO A 78 -0.57 -4.13 5.29
CA PRO A 78 0.25 -2.94 5.58
C PRO A 78 1.75 -3.26 5.58
N VAL A 79 2.54 -2.38 4.95
CA VAL A 79 4.01 -2.39 5.00
C VAL A 79 4.51 -1.07 5.59
N SER A 80 5.42 -1.12 6.57
CA SER A 80 5.91 0.08 7.28
C SER A 80 7.30 0.49 6.80
N ILE A 81 7.37 1.57 6.01
CA ILE A 81 8.61 2.05 5.36
C ILE A 81 9.13 3.38 5.94
N SER A 82 8.60 3.84 7.07
CA SER A 82 8.83 5.23 7.54
C SER A 82 10.29 5.60 7.80
N PHE A 83 11.10 4.61 8.19
CA PHE A 83 12.51 4.73 8.57
C PHE A 83 13.38 3.73 7.79
N LYS A 84 12.99 3.45 6.54
CA LYS A 84 13.67 2.51 5.65
C LYS A 84 14.37 3.28 4.52
N THR A 85 15.38 2.66 3.92
CA THR A 85 15.94 3.07 2.62
C THR A 85 15.04 2.58 1.47
N THR A 86 15.32 3.02 0.24
CA THR A 86 14.66 2.48 -0.97
C THR A 86 14.75 0.95 -1.04
N ASP A 87 15.95 0.39 -0.88
CA ASP A 87 16.16 -1.08 -0.91
C ASP A 87 15.35 -1.81 0.15
N GLN A 88 15.42 -1.33 1.40
CA GLN A 88 14.68 -1.98 2.50
C GLN A 88 13.16 -1.85 2.33
N ALA A 89 12.68 -0.77 1.71
CA ALA A 89 11.27 -0.62 1.39
C ALA A 89 10.86 -1.61 0.29
N PHE A 90 11.70 -1.78 -0.73
CA PHE A 90 11.48 -2.75 -1.80
C PHE A 90 11.41 -4.18 -1.25
N ASP A 91 12.39 -4.61 -0.45
CA ASP A 91 12.44 -5.97 0.10
C ASP A 91 11.18 -6.31 0.94
N GLU A 92 10.69 -5.35 1.73
CA GLU A 92 9.49 -5.54 2.55
C GLU A 92 8.20 -5.57 1.71
N ILE A 93 8.17 -4.89 0.56
CA ILE A 93 7.05 -4.92 -0.39
C ILE A 93 7.05 -6.26 -1.14
N GLU A 94 8.21 -6.71 -1.60
CA GLU A 94 8.39 -8.01 -2.24
C GLU A 94 7.94 -9.13 -1.30
N GLN A 95 8.40 -9.11 -0.05
CA GLN A 95 7.97 -10.09 0.95
C GLN A 95 6.45 -10.05 1.17
N ALA A 96 5.86 -8.85 1.26
CA ALA A 96 4.42 -8.74 1.42
C ALA A 96 3.63 -9.27 0.23
N LEU A 97 4.17 -9.15 -0.99
CA LEU A 97 3.58 -9.70 -2.20
C LEU A 97 3.63 -11.24 -2.21
N GLN A 98 4.78 -11.82 -1.89
CA GLN A 98 4.95 -13.28 -1.78
C GLN A 98 4.05 -13.93 -0.72
N GLU A 99 3.66 -13.18 0.32
CA GLU A 99 2.74 -13.66 1.37
C GLU A 99 1.26 -13.55 0.97
N VAL A 100 0.95 -12.78 -0.08
CA VAL A 100 -0.39 -12.61 -0.64
C VAL A 100 -0.65 -13.60 -1.77
N GLU A 101 0.40 -13.95 -2.53
CA GLU A 101 0.36 -15.02 -3.53
C GLU A 101 0.31 -16.40 -2.85
N PRO A 102 -0.71 -17.25 -3.16
CA PRO A 102 -0.79 -18.62 -2.66
C PRO A 102 0.14 -19.61 -3.40
#